data_AF-A0A1F8VDG1-F1
#
_entry.id   AF-A0A1F8VDG1-F1
#
_cell.length_a   1.000
_cell.length_b   1.000
_cell.length_c   1.000
_cell.angle_alpha   90.00
_cell.angle_beta   90.00
_cell.angle_gamma   90.00
#
_symmetry.space_group_name_H-M   'P 1'
#
loop_
_entity.id
_entity.type
_entity.pdbx_description
1 polymer ?
#
loop_
_entity_poly.entity_id
_entity_poly.type
_entity_poly.pdbx_seq_one_letter_code
_entity_poly.pdbx_strand_id
1 'polypeptide(L)'
;MRDFDKTIHSNQETFYYSRYVDDIVIITSTREKAERFITQVKHSLPEGLELNPNKRQIVEAEGRVKPTKPTDPKVSLFEFEYLGYRFIVSEPIKQRNNVSAGDQHRNVIVDIGLSKVKKLKTRIVRSFLDFSRNGDWELLHDRIAFLTQNFSVHNPKAGDKKLAGIFHSYPLLTDAAAALHELDRFLRNAILSRTGRTFSSSATSLSASKRKQLLTYSFVRGHAHKVFAHFHSTRISEIQRCWVN
;
A
#
# COMPACT_ATOMS: atom_id res chain seq x y z
N MET A 1 20.15 16.41 -10.69
CA MET A 1 19.52 15.07 -10.64
C MET A 1 19.76 14.23 -11.89
N ARG A 2 19.68 14.75 -13.13
CA ARG A 2 19.91 13.91 -14.33
C ARG A 2 21.27 13.20 -14.33
N ASP A 3 22.33 13.88 -13.93
CA ASP A 3 23.67 13.29 -13.89
C ASP A 3 23.79 12.24 -12.78
N PHE A 4 23.24 12.52 -11.60
CA PHE A 4 23.07 11.53 -10.53
C PHE A 4 22.38 10.26 -11.05
N ASP A 5 21.22 10.41 -11.71
CA ASP A 5 20.46 9.27 -12.25
C ASP A 5 21.32 8.43 -13.22
N LYS A 6 22.05 9.09 -14.13
CA LYS A 6 22.96 8.43 -15.08
C LYS A 6 24.10 7.70 -14.37
N THR A 7 24.72 8.33 -13.37
CA THR A 7 25.84 7.75 -12.61
C THR A 7 25.42 6.47 -11.89
N ILE A 8 24.26 6.49 -11.22
CA ILE A 8 23.76 5.30 -10.52
C ILE A 8 23.35 4.21 -11.52
N HIS A 9 22.63 4.59 -12.58
CA HIS A 9 22.18 3.62 -13.59
C HIS A 9 23.33 2.96 -14.36
N SER A 10 24.45 3.67 -14.57
CA SER A 10 25.61 3.14 -15.31
C SER A 10 26.57 2.34 -14.42
N ASN A 11 26.31 2.21 -13.12
CA ASN A 11 27.15 1.43 -12.23
C ASN A 11 27.01 -0.07 -12.55
N GLN A 12 28.13 -0.76 -12.75
CA GLN A 12 28.16 -2.17 -13.15
C GLN A 12 27.40 -3.12 -12.19
N GLU A 13 27.35 -2.78 -10.90
CA GLU A 13 26.69 -3.60 -9.90
C GLU A 13 25.22 -3.21 -9.70
N THR A 14 24.71 -2.19 -10.40
CA THR A 14 23.29 -1.78 -10.34
C THR A 14 22.48 -2.55 -11.38
N PHE A 15 21.58 -3.42 -10.90
CA PHE A 15 20.64 -4.15 -11.76
C PHE A 15 19.40 -3.35 -12.09
N TYR A 16 18.94 -2.51 -11.15
CA TYR A 16 17.77 -1.68 -11.35
C TYR A 16 17.88 -0.39 -10.55
N TYR A 17 17.44 0.70 -11.17
CA TYR A 17 17.35 2.02 -10.57
C TYR A 17 16.03 2.66 -10.98
N SER A 18 15.31 3.23 -10.01
CA SER A 18 14.15 4.06 -10.30
C SER A 18 14.04 5.20 -9.28
N ARG A 19 13.58 6.35 -9.76
CA ARG A 19 13.37 7.55 -8.96
C ARG A 19 12.03 8.17 -9.28
N TYR A 20 11.30 8.53 -8.23
CA TYR A 20 10.07 9.31 -8.31
C TYR A 20 10.22 10.52 -7.40
N VAL A 21 10.50 11.69 -8.01
CA VAL A 21 10.88 12.92 -7.29
C VAL A 21 12.09 12.64 -6.39
N ASP A 22 11.88 12.52 -5.08
CA ASP A 22 12.91 12.31 -4.05
C ASP A 22 13.03 10.84 -3.61
N ASP A 23 12.03 10.01 -3.92
CA ASP A 23 12.00 8.59 -3.54
C ASP A 23 12.79 7.77 -4.57
N ILE A 24 13.89 7.15 -4.13
CA ILE A 24 14.80 6.35 -4.96
C ILE A 24 14.77 4.89 -4.49
N VAL A 25 14.75 3.96 -5.44
CA VAL A 25 15.01 2.55 -5.20
C VAL A 25 16.17 2.10 -6.08
N ILE A 26 17.12 1.36 -5.49
CA ILE A 26 18.30 0.82 -6.16
C ILE A 26 18.38 -0.67 -5.80
N ILE A 27 18.52 -1.53 -6.81
CA ILE A 27 18.76 -2.96 -6.65
C ILE A 27 20.13 -3.25 -7.22
N THR A 28 21.00 -3.83 -6.40
CA THR A 28 22.38 -4.15 -6.76
C THR A 28 22.66 -5.64 -6.71
N SER A 29 23.83 -6.04 -7.22
CA SER A 29 24.29 -7.43 -7.26
C SER A 29 24.78 -7.97 -5.91
N THR A 30 25.00 -7.08 -4.94
CA THR A 30 25.67 -7.29 -3.65
C THR A 30 27.16 -7.68 -3.74
N ARG A 31 27.76 -7.61 -4.94
CA ARG A 31 29.21 -7.82 -5.11
C ARG A 31 30.01 -6.56 -4.76
N GLU A 32 29.36 -5.40 -4.79
CA GLU A 32 29.93 -4.16 -4.32
C GLU A 32 30.11 -4.15 -2.79
N LYS A 33 31.10 -3.41 -2.30
CA LYS A 33 31.16 -3.10 -0.87
C LYS A 33 30.09 -2.05 -0.56
N ALA A 34 29.09 -2.40 0.25
CA ALA A 34 27.96 -1.53 0.58
C ALA A 34 28.38 -0.11 0.99
N GLU A 35 29.37 0.02 1.88
CA GLU A 35 29.88 1.33 2.32
C GLU A 35 30.45 2.18 1.18
N ARG A 36 31.20 1.56 0.27
CA ARG A 36 31.78 2.24 -0.90
C ARG A 36 30.67 2.67 -1.85
N PHE A 37 29.68 1.81 -2.10
CA PHE A 37 28.56 2.13 -2.95
C PHE A 37 27.73 3.29 -2.38
N ILE A 38 27.42 3.27 -1.09
CA ILE A 38 26.71 4.37 -0.41
C ILE A 38 27.50 5.67 -0.51
N THR A 39 28.83 5.59 -0.33
CA THR A 39 29.71 6.76 -0.44
C THR A 39 29.70 7.32 -1.85
N GLN A 40 29.77 6.46 -2.88
CA GLN A 40 29.60 6.86 -4.28
C GLN A 40 28.24 7.51 -4.54
N VAL A 41 27.15 6.93 -4.04
CA VAL A 41 25.81 7.50 -4.15
C VAL A 41 25.78 8.90 -3.54
N LYS A 42 26.31 9.08 -2.33
CA LYS A 42 26.38 10.38 -1.66
C LYS A 42 27.17 11.41 -2.45
N HIS A 43 28.36 11.04 -2.96
CA HIS A 43 29.20 11.96 -3.75
C HIS A 43 28.61 12.30 -5.12
N SER A 44 27.74 11.45 -5.66
CA SER A 44 27.06 11.73 -6.92
C SER A 44 25.86 12.67 -6.77
N LEU A 45 25.42 12.98 -5.55
CA LEU A 45 24.32 13.91 -5.33
C LEU A 45 24.73 15.34 -5.72
N PRO A 46 23.81 16.13 -6.32
CA PRO A 46 24.01 17.55 -6.52
C PRO A 46 24.31 18.28 -5.20
N GLU A 47 25.03 19.39 -5.31
CA GLU A 47 25.32 20.26 -4.18
C GLU A 47 24.04 20.70 -3.45
N GLY A 48 24.08 20.71 -2.11
CA GLY A 48 22.94 21.06 -1.25
C GLY A 48 21.93 19.93 -1.01
N LEU A 49 22.13 18.72 -1.57
CA LEU A 49 21.28 17.56 -1.32
C LEU A 49 21.98 16.50 -0.45
N GLU A 50 21.22 15.91 0.47
CA GLU A 50 21.70 14.86 1.36
C GLU A 50 20.70 13.71 1.45
N LEU A 51 21.22 12.49 1.70
CA LEU A 51 20.37 11.33 1.98
C LEU A 51 19.80 11.41 3.40
N ASN A 52 18.49 11.29 3.54
CA ASN A 52 17.84 11.25 4.85
C ASN A 52 18.13 9.91 5.56
N PRO A 53 18.88 9.88 6.68
CA PRO A 53 19.26 8.64 7.34
C PRO A 53 18.08 7.89 7.96
N ASN A 54 17.01 8.59 8.34
CA ASN A 54 15.83 8.01 8.98
C ASN A 54 14.88 7.33 7.99
N LYS A 55 14.95 7.69 6.71
CA LYS A 55 14.15 7.08 5.64
C LYS A 55 14.92 6.07 4.80
N ARG A 56 16.25 6.03 4.97
CA ARG A 56 17.10 5.12 4.24
C ARG A 56 16.98 3.71 4.81
N GLN A 57 16.68 2.75 3.93
CA GLN A 57 16.64 1.34 4.25
C GLN A 57 17.61 0.59 3.33
N ILE A 58 18.45 -0.27 3.92
CA ILE A 58 19.33 -1.17 3.19
C ILE A 58 18.96 -2.58 3.67
N VAL A 59 18.50 -3.39 2.74
CA VAL A 59 18.10 -4.77 2.98
C VAL A 59 18.74 -5.64 1.92
N GLU A 60 19.12 -6.84 2.33
CA GLU A 60 19.73 -7.81 1.46
C GLU A 60 19.16 -9.19 1.77
N ALA A 61 19.28 -10.10 0.81
CA ALA A 61 19.03 -11.50 1.03
C ALA A 61 20.33 -12.26 0.89
N GLU A 62 20.72 -12.92 1.96
CA GLU A 62 22.00 -13.58 2.09
C GLU A 62 22.11 -14.79 1.15
N GLY A 63 23.15 -14.78 0.30
CA GLY A 63 23.50 -15.91 -0.55
C GLY A 63 22.61 -16.14 -1.77
N ARG A 64 22.79 -17.30 -2.40
CA ARG A 64 22.00 -17.73 -3.58
C ARG A 64 20.58 -18.13 -3.16
N VAL A 65 19.67 -18.15 -4.14
CA VAL A 65 18.29 -18.64 -3.96
C VAL A 65 18.31 -20.05 -3.38
N LYS A 66 17.52 -20.28 -2.34
CA LYS A 66 17.40 -21.55 -1.61
C LYS A 66 15.93 -21.99 -1.56
N PRO A 67 15.47 -22.72 -2.58
CA PRO A 67 14.08 -23.15 -2.64
C PRO A 67 13.69 -24.05 -1.46
N THR A 68 12.56 -23.77 -0.82
CA THR A 68 12.05 -24.54 0.31
C THR A 68 11.10 -25.64 -0.15
N LYS A 69 10.89 -26.70 0.65
CA LYS A 69 9.86 -27.70 0.33
C LYS A 69 8.47 -27.09 0.59
N PRO A 70 7.41 -27.56 -0.09
CA PRO A 70 6.04 -27.07 0.16
C PRO A 70 5.55 -27.24 1.60
N THR A 71 6.13 -28.19 2.35
CA THR A 71 5.83 -28.46 3.76
C THR A 71 6.58 -27.55 4.72
N ASP A 72 7.63 -26.88 4.26
CA ASP A 72 8.48 -26.06 5.11
C ASP A 72 7.81 -24.70 5.34
N PRO A 73 8.06 -24.05 6.50
CA PRO A 73 7.60 -22.70 6.73
C PRO A 73 8.18 -21.74 5.68
N LYS A 74 7.39 -20.76 5.27
CA LYS A 74 7.82 -19.73 4.32
C LYS A 74 8.98 -18.92 4.90
N VAL A 75 10.12 -18.91 4.21
CA VAL A 75 11.31 -18.14 4.61
C VAL A 75 11.22 -16.74 4.04
N SER A 76 10.78 -15.78 4.86
CA SER A 76 10.82 -14.35 4.52
C SER A 76 12.25 -13.83 4.63
N LEU A 77 12.71 -13.11 3.61
CA LEU A 77 14.07 -12.58 3.54
C LEU A 77 14.10 -11.13 4.01
N PHE A 78 13.37 -10.26 3.33
CA PHE A 78 13.24 -8.85 3.70
C PHE A 78 11.98 -8.24 3.11
N GLU A 79 11.61 -7.07 3.60
CA GLU A 79 10.56 -6.24 3.02
C GLU A 79 10.97 -4.76 2.99
N PHE A 80 10.42 -4.01 2.05
CA PHE A 80 10.61 -2.56 1.97
C PHE A 80 9.37 -1.88 1.37
N GLU A 81 9.20 -0.57 1.60
CA GLU A 81 8.13 0.22 1.01
C GLU A 81 8.65 1.16 -0.09
N TYR A 82 7.92 1.27 -1.19
CA TYR A 82 8.19 2.24 -2.26
C TYR A 82 6.88 2.69 -2.89
N LEU A 83 6.67 4.01 -3.00
CA LEU A 83 5.48 4.64 -3.60
C LEU A 83 4.13 4.16 -3.04
N GLY A 84 4.10 3.80 -1.74
CA GLY A 84 2.89 3.33 -1.07
C GLY A 84 2.58 1.85 -1.24
N TYR A 85 3.46 1.10 -1.92
CA TYR A 85 3.46 -0.36 -1.94
C TYR A 85 4.48 -0.90 -0.93
N ARG A 86 4.23 -2.12 -0.48
CA ARG A 86 5.16 -2.94 0.30
C ARG A 86 5.58 -4.15 -0.54
N PHE A 87 6.88 -4.35 -0.67
CA PHE A 87 7.47 -5.49 -1.35
C PHE A 87 7.96 -6.48 -0.29
N ILE A 88 7.48 -7.71 -0.34
CA ILE A 88 7.85 -8.77 0.61
C ILE A 88 8.55 -9.86 -0.19
N VAL A 89 9.85 -10.04 0.06
CA VAL A 89 10.70 -10.97 -0.67
C VAL A 89 10.92 -12.24 0.17
N SER A 90 10.69 -13.40 -0.42
CA SER A 90 10.88 -14.69 0.24
C SER A 90 11.59 -15.70 -0.66
N GLU A 91 12.13 -16.75 -0.07
CA GLU A 91 12.59 -17.89 -0.85
C GLU A 91 11.42 -18.54 -1.61
N PRO A 92 11.66 -19.09 -2.81
CA PRO A 92 10.62 -19.76 -3.59
C PRO A 92 10.34 -21.14 -3.02
N ILE A 93 9.16 -21.67 -3.31
CA ILE A 93 8.85 -23.07 -3.07
C ILE A 93 9.41 -23.88 -4.23
N LYS A 94 10.12 -24.97 -3.93
CA LYS A 94 10.68 -25.89 -4.91
C LYS A 94 9.57 -26.40 -5.83
N GLN A 95 9.66 -26.02 -7.11
CA GLN A 95 8.73 -26.51 -8.12
C GLN A 95 8.96 -28.01 -8.37
N ARG A 96 7.87 -28.77 -8.58
CA ARG A 96 7.93 -30.21 -8.88
C ARG A 96 8.52 -30.51 -10.26
N ASN A 97 8.45 -29.54 -11.17
CA ASN A 97 8.97 -29.66 -12.52
C ASN A 97 10.45 -29.30 -12.51
N ASN A 98 11.28 -30.00 -13.30
CA ASN A 98 12.75 -29.97 -13.37
C ASN A 98 13.39 -28.60 -13.72
N VAL A 99 12.94 -27.49 -13.13
CA VAL A 99 13.63 -26.22 -13.15
C VAL A 99 14.88 -26.39 -12.30
N SER A 100 16.05 -26.18 -12.90
CA SER A 100 17.31 -26.28 -12.17
C SER A 100 17.28 -25.30 -10.99
N ALA A 101 17.94 -25.63 -9.89
CA ALA A 101 17.96 -24.75 -8.71
C ALA A 101 18.54 -23.34 -9.02
N GLY A 102 19.31 -23.20 -10.11
CA GLY A 102 19.85 -21.93 -10.59
C GLY A 102 18.85 -21.06 -11.36
N ASP A 103 17.76 -21.64 -11.86
CA ASP A 103 16.74 -20.93 -12.65
C ASP A 103 15.53 -20.50 -11.79
N GLN A 104 15.55 -20.78 -10.49
CA GLN A 104 14.49 -20.37 -9.58
C GLN A 104 14.77 -18.95 -9.05
N HIS A 105 13.75 -18.10 -9.12
CA HIS A 105 13.80 -16.73 -8.61
C HIS A 105 13.07 -16.62 -7.28
N ARG A 106 13.50 -15.65 -6.45
CA ARG A 106 12.79 -15.32 -5.20
C ARG A 106 11.35 -14.90 -5.49
N ASN A 107 10.46 -15.27 -4.59
CA ASN A 107 9.08 -14.84 -4.66
C ASN A 107 8.95 -13.41 -4.12
N VAL A 108 8.17 -12.57 -4.81
CA VAL A 108 7.91 -11.17 -4.42
C VAL A 108 6.41 -10.96 -4.34
N ILE A 109 5.93 -10.66 -3.14
CA ILE A 109 4.55 -10.21 -2.92
C ILE A 109 4.54 -8.69 -2.95
N VAL A 110 3.64 -8.11 -3.72
CA VAL A 110 3.39 -6.67 -3.75
C VAL A 110 2.08 -6.42 -3.02
N ASP A 111 2.17 -5.74 -1.88
CA ASP A 111 1.06 -5.45 -0.96
C ASP A 111 0.90 -3.92 -0.78
N ILE A 112 -0.14 -3.49 -0.07
CA ILE A 112 -0.31 -2.09 0.32
C ILE A 112 0.69 -1.75 1.43
N GLY A 113 1.35 -0.59 1.34
CA GLY A 113 2.23 -0.09 2.40
C GLY A 113 1.52 0.01 3.76
N LEU A 114 2.20 -0.39 4.84
CA LEU A 114 1.70 -0.37 6.22
C LEU A 114 1.23 1.04 6.61
N SER A 115 1.98 2.06 6.19
CA SER A 115 1.61 3.47 6.38
C SER A 115 0.26 3.82 5.74
N LYS A 116 -0.05 3.24 4.57
CA LYS A 116 -1.31 3.42 3.85
C LYS A 116 -2.45 2.60 4.45
N VAL A 117 -2.20 1.35 4.86
CA VAL A 117 -3.18 0.54 5.60
C VAL A 117 -3.60 1.24 6.89
N LYS A 118 -2.63 1.74 7.67
CA LYS A 118 -2.88 2.54 8.88
C LYS A 118 -3.75 3.75 8.55
N LYS A 119 -3.41 4.49 7.49
CA LYS A 119 -4.20 5.66 7.05
C LYS A 119 -5.66 5.29 6.73
N LEU A 120 -5.90 4.19 6.01
CA LEU A 120 -7.25 3.72 5.70
C LEU A 120 -8.02 3.32 6.97
N LYS A 121 -7.39 2.58 7.90
CA LYS A 121 -7.99 2.26 9.20
C LYS A 121 -8.34 3.51 10.02
N THR A 122 -7.44 4.49 10.06
CA THR A 122 -7.69 5.78 10.73
C THR A 122 -8.88 6.51 10.11
N ARG A 123 -9.02 6.48 8.78
CA ARG A 123 -10.19 7.07 8.10
C ARG A 123 -11.48 6.37 8.48
N ILE A 124 -11.50 5.03 8.53
CA ILE A 124 -12.66 4.27 9.03
C ILE A 124 -13.00 4.74 10.45
N VAL A 125 -12.03 4.74 11.36
CA VAL A 125 -12.23 5.18 12.76
C VAL A 125 -12.83 6.59 12.82
N ARG A 126 -12.25 7.56 12.11
CA ARG A 126 -12.71 8.95 12.11
C ARG A 126 -14.12 9.08 11.52
N SER A 127 -14.47 8.30 10.50
CA SER A 127 -15.83 8.27 9.93
C SER A 127 -16.87 7.80 10.95
N PHE A 128 -16.59 6.74 11.70
CA PHE A 128 -17.50 6.22 12.73
C PHE A 128 -17.61 7.17 13.94
N LEU A 129 -16.51 7.80 14.35
CA LEU A 129 -16.51 8.79 15.44
C LEU A 129 -17.25 10.07 15.08
N ASP A 130 -17.17 10.51 13.83
CA ASP A 130 -17.95 11.66 13.36
C ASP A 130 -19.45 11.33 13.36
N PHE A 131 -19.81 10.15 12.84
CA PHE A 131 -21.19 9.65 12.84
C PHE A 131 -21.77 9.52 14.25
N SER A 132 -21.00 9.07 15.24
CA SER A 132 -21.51 8.96 16.62
C SER A 132 -21.83 10.31 17.25
N ARG A 133 -21.28 11.41 16.73
CA ARG A 133 -21.52 12.77 17.21
C ARG A 133 -22.70 13.45 16.51
N ASN A 134 -22.84 13.28 15.21
CA ASN A 134 -23.81 14.02 14.40
C ASN A 134 -24.98 13.16 13.88
N GLY A 135 -24.87 11.83 13.91
CA GLY A 135 -25.89 10.92 13.41
C GLY A 135 -26.07 10.91 11.87
N ASP A 136 -25.18 11.57 11.12
CA ASP A 136 -25.28 11.70 9.66
C ASP A 136 -24.95 10.37 8.97
N TRP A 137 -26.02 9.62 8.72
CA TRP A 137 -25.96 8.30 8.13
C TRP A 137 -25.47 8.33 6.68
N GLU A 138 -26.00 9.23 5.85
CA GLU A 138 -25.65 9.32 4.43
C GLU A 138 -24.16 9.61 4.27
N LEU A 139 -23.62 10.48 5.13
CA LEU A 139 -22.19 10.80 5.09
C LEU A 139 -21.30 9.64 5.58
N LEU A 140 -21.72 8.87 6.59
CA LEU A 140 -21.01 7.65 6.96
C LEU A 140 -21.02 6.63 5.81
N HIS A 141 -22.18 6.40 5.22
CA HIS A 141 -22.36 5.48 4.10
C HIS A 141 -21.44 5.85 2.93
N ASP A 142 -21.45 7.11 2.52
CA ASP A 142 -20.60 7.61 1.44
C ASP A 142 -19.11 7.55 1.78
N ARG A 143 -18.71 7.77 3.03
CA ARG A 143 -17.31 7.62 3.46
C ARG A 143 -16.84 6.18 3.34
N ILE A 144 -17.67 5.19 3.70
CA ILE A 144 -17.29 3.78 3.54
C ILE A 144 -17.27 3.37 2.07
N ALA A 145 -18.22 3.85 1.27
CA ALA A 145 -18.21 3.69 -0.19
C ALA A 145 -16.92 4.26 -0.79
N PHE A 146 -16.57 5.50 -0.46
CA PHE A 146 -15.38 6.20 -0.95
C PHE A 146 -14.08 5.46 -0.61
N LEU A 147 -13.98 4.84 0.57
CA LEU A 147 -12.78 4.11 0.98
C LEU A 147 -12.66 2.76 0.27
N THR A 148 -13.78 2.09 0.01
CA THR A 148 -13.80 0.71 -0.49
C THR A 148 -13.95 0.60 -2.01
N GLN A 149 -14.35 1.67 -2.70
CA GLN A 149 -14.65 1.67 -4.13
C GLN A 149 -13.70 2.56 -4.93
N ASN A 150 -13.94 2.58 -6.24
CA ASN A 150 -13.28 3.44 -7.22
C ASN A 150 -14.19 4.59 -7.60
N PHE A 151 -13.62 5.72 -8.01
CA PHE A 151 -14.38 6.89 -8.41
C PHE A 151 -13.56 7.73 -9.39
N SER A 152 -14.22 8.68 -10.04
CA SER A 152 -13.58 9.66 -10.90
C SER A 152 -13.65 11.04 -10.26
N VAL A 153 -12.55 11.79 -10.37
CA VAL A 153 -12.47 13.18 -9.93
C VAL A 153 -12.24 14.05 -11.16
N HIS A 154 -13.07 15.06 -11.33
CA HIS A 154 -12.85 16.03 -12.40
C HIS A 154 -11.60 16.87 -12.09
N ASN A 155 -10.68 16.97 -13.04
CA ASN A 155 -9.51 17.83 -12.93
C ASN A 155 -9.68 19.05 -13.84
N PRO A 156 -10.01 20.23 -13.28
CA PRO A 156 -10.22 21.45 -14.07
C PRO A 156 -9.00 21.87 -14.88
N LYS A 157 -7.78 21.49 -14.45
CA LYS A 157 -6.52 21.89 -15.10
C LYS A 157 -6.14 21.04 -16.31
N ALA A 158 -6.68 19.83 -16.42
CA ALA A 158 -6.34 18.89 -17.49
C ALA A 158 -7.49 18.63 -18.47
N GLY A 159 -8.69 19.17 -18.21
CA GLY A 159 -9.91 18.89 -18.99
C GLY A 159 -10.52 17.50 -18.73
N ASP A 160 -9.72 16.55 -18.23
CA ASP A 160 -10.10 15.15 -18.08
C ASP A 160 -10.46 14.72 -16.65
N LYS A 161 -11.13 13.56 -16.57
CA LYS A 161 -11.43 12.86 -15.32
C LYS A 161 -10.22 12.01 -14.90
N LYS A 162 -9.77 12.18 -13.66
CA LYS A 162 -8.76 11.30 -13.03
C LYS A 162 -9.45 10.17 -12.27
N LEU A 163 -9.07 8.93 -12.55
CA LEU A 163 -9.54 7.76 -11.80
C LEU A 163 -8.79 7.63 -10.47
N ALA A 164 -9.51 7.27 -9.42
CA ALA A 164 -9.01 7.09 -8.06
C ALA A 164 -9.80 6.00 -7.34
N GLY A 165 -9.39 5.72 -6.10
CA GLY A 165 -9.99 4.69 -5.25
C GLY A 165 -9.16 3.41 -5.19
N ILE A 166 -9.72 2.35 -4.60
CA ILE A 166 -8.90 1.23 -4.08
C ILE A 166 -8.09 0.52 -5.17
N PHE A 167 -8.69 0.20 -6.33
CA PHE A 167 -8.00 -0.44 -7.45
C PHE A 167 -7.04 0.54 -8.12
N HIS A 168 -7.49 1.74 -8.45
CA HIS A 168 -6.65 2.71 -9.16
C HIS A 168 -5.48 3.25 -8.33
N SER A 169 -5.56 3.16 -7.00
CA SER A 169 -4.43 3.51 -6.12
C SER A 169 -3.43 2.37 -6.00
N TYR A 170 -3.87 1.11 -6.09
CA TYR A 170 -3.04 -0.07 -5.91
C TYR A 170 -3.27 -1.13 -7.02
N PRO A 171 -3.09 -0.81 -8.31
CA PRO A 171 -3.34 -1.78 -9.39
C PRO A 171 -2.33 -2.93 -9.43
N LEU A 172 -1.17 -2.78 -8.78
CA LEU A 172 -0.06 -3.75 -8.82
C LEU A 172 -0.07 -4.78 -7.68
N LEU A 173 -1.16 -4.86 -6.89
CA LEU A 173 -1.24 -5.86 -5.83
C LEU A 173 -1.22 -7.27 -6.43
N THR A 174 -0.41 -8.14 -5.84
CA THR A 174 -0.41 -9.57 -6.15
C THR A 174 -1.57 -10.28 -5.46
N ASP A 175 -2.03 -11.42 -5.97
CA ASP A 175 -3.13 -12.20 -5.37
C ASP A 175 -2.87 -12.61 -3.91
N ALA A 176 -1.59 -12.76 -3.53
CA ALA A 176 -1.18 -13.09 -2.17
C ALA A 176 -1.14 -11.88 -1.20
N ALA A 177 -1.53 -10.68 -1.64
CA ALA A 177 -1.58 -9.47 -0.82
C ALA A 177 -2.64 -9.57 0.29
N ALA A 178 -2.24 -9.35 1.54
CA ALA A 178 -3.13 -9.55 2.69
C ALA A 178 -3.87 -8.27 3.12
N ALA A 179 -3.39 -7.09 2.74
CA ALA A 179 -3.88 -5.82 3.27
C ALA A 179 -5.37 -5.58 3.00
N LEU A 180 -5.89 -5.98 1.84
CA LEU A 180 -7.32 -5.81 1.52
C LEU A 180 -8.21 -6.64 2.47
N HIS A 181 -7.83 -7.89 2.75
CA HIS A 181 -8.53 -8.74 3.71
C HIS A 181 -8.42 -8.22 5.14
N GLU A 182 -7.27 -7.67 5.51
CA GLU A 182 -7.07 -7.01 6.80
C GLU A 182 -7.99 -5.80 6.96
N LEU A 183 -8.13 -4.98 5.92
CA LEU A 183 -9.02 -3.82 5.90
C LEU A 183 -10.50 -4.23 5.96
N ASP A 184 -10.90 -5.28 5.26
CA ASP A 184 -12.26 -5.84 5.33
C ASP A 184 -12.58 -6.35 6.73
N ARG A 185 -11.65 -7.10 7.34
CA ARG A 185 -11.80 -7.57 8.73
C ARG A 185 -11.93 -6.39 9.69
N PHE A 186 -11.09 -5.37 9.52
CA PHE A 186 -11.14 -4.17 10.36
C PHE A 186 -12.46 -3.41 10.21
N LEU A 187 -12.95 -3.22 8.97
CA LEU A 187 -14.23 -2.59 8.69
C LEU A 187 -15.39 -3.39 9.26
N ARG A 188 -15.41 -4.72 9.08
CA ARG A 188 -16.42 -5.60 9.66
C ARG A 188 -16.45 -5.49 11.19
N ASN A 189 -15.28 -5.47 11.83
CA ASN A 189 -15.18 -5.28 13.27
C ASN A 189 -15.69 -3.89 13.69
N ALA A 190 -15.41 -2.84 12.92
CA ALA A 190 -15.93 -1.50 13.17
C ALA A 190 -17.46 -1.45 13.12
N ILE A 191 -18.08 -2.17 12.17
CA ILE A 191 -19.54 -2.21 11.99
C ILE A 191 -20.24 -3.04 13.08
N LEU A 192 -19.64 -4.18 13.45
CA LEU A 192 -20.28 -5.18 14.32
C LEU A 192 -19.94 -5.02 15.80
N SER A 193 -18.81 -4.39 16.14
CA SER A 193 -18.40 -4.26 17.53
C SER A 193 -19.40 -3.43 18.33
N ARG A 194 -19.80 -3.96 19.49
CA ARG A 194 -20.64 -3.26 20.48
C ARG A 194 -19.86 -2.83 21.71
N THR A 195 -18.57 -3.15 21.77
CA THR A 195 -17.70 -2.93 22.92
C THR A 195 -16.47 -2.10 22.53
N GLY A 196 -15.74 -1.62 23.53
CA GLY A 196 -14.57 -0.75 23.36
C GLY A 196 -14.91 0.75 23.44
N ARG A 197 -13.95 1.62 23.14
CA ARG A 197 -14.12 3.08 23.25
C ARG A 197 -14.57 3.74 21.95
N THR A 198 -14.15 3.19 20.81
CA THR A 198 -14.34 3.83 19.51
C THR A 198 -15.70 3.47 18.90
N PHE A 199 -15.94 2.19 18.62
CA PHE A 199 -17.09 1.75 17.82
C PHE A 199 -18.37 1.51 18.63
N SER A 200 -18.24 1.33 19.96
CA SER A 200 -19.39 1.25 20.87
C SER A 200 -20.25 2.52 20.83
N SER A 201 -19.61 3.69 20.72
CA SER A 201 -20.29 4.99 20.66
C SER A 201 -21.23 5.12 19.45
N SER A 202 -20.84 4.54 18.31
CA SER A 202 -21.67 4.49 17.10
C SER A 202 -22.67 3.32 17.09
N ALA A 203 -22.49 2.31 17.96
CA ALA A 203 -23.26 1.07 17.89
C ALA A 203 -24.74 1.27 18.28
N THR A 204 -25.06 2.26 19.09
CA THR A 204 -26.44 2.62 19.46
C THR A 204 -27.18 3.25 18.28
N SER A 205 -26.54 4.16 17.56
CA SER A 205 -27.14 4.89 16.41
C SER A 205 -27.15 4.08 15.11
N LEU A 206 -26.39 3.00 15.04
CA LEU A 206 -26.33 2.12 13.87
C LEU A 206 -27.42 1.02 13.99
N SER A 207 -28.54 1.21 13.30
CA SER A 207 -29.62 0.21 13.24
C SER A 207 -29.18 -1.08 12.53
N ALA A 208 -29.93 -2.16 12.70
CA ALA A 208 -29.65 -3.43 12.00
C ALA A 208 -29.65 -3.28 10.47
N SER A 209 -30.58 -2.47 9.93
CA SER A 209 -30.64 -2.16 8.49
C SER A 209 -29.39 -1.43 8.01
N LYS A 210 -28.97 -0.38 8.74
CA LYS A 210 -27.74 0.39 8.44
C LYS A 210 -26.48 -0.50 8.48
N ARG A 211 -26.38 -1.40 9.48
CA ARG A 211 -25.30 -2.41 9.53
C ARG A 211 -25.28 -3.30 8.29
N LYS A 212 -26.44 -3.82 7.89
CA LYS A 212 -26.56 -4.70 6.72
C LYS A 212 -26.07 -3.97 5.46
N GLN A 213 -26.40 -2.70 5.29
CA GLN A 213 -25.91 -1.88 4.17
C GLN A 213 -24.38 -1.71 4.21
N LEU A 214 -23.80 -1.33 5.37
CA LEU A 214 -22.34 -1.18 5.47
C LEU A 214 -21.58 -2.49 5.22
N LEU A 215 -22.12 -3.62 5.66
CA LEU A 215 -21.52 -4.95 5.45
C LEU A 215 -21.50 -5.39 3.99
N THR A 216 -22.22 -4.69 3.11
CA THR A 216 -22.09 -4.93 1.67
C THR A 216 -20.77 -4.40 1.13
N TYR A 217 -20.11 -3.44 1.77
CA TYR A 217 -18.85 -2.87 1.29
C TYR A 217 -17.65 -3.78 1.62
N SER A 218 -16.72 -3.86 0.67
CA SER A 218 -15.50 -4.66 0.78
C SER A 218 -14.40 -4.06 -0.07
N PHE A 219 -13.23 -3.85 0.52
CA PHE A 219 -11.98 -3.48 -0.13
C PHE A 219 -11.54 -4.54 -1.13
N VAL A 220 -11.67 -5.84 -0.79
CA VAL A 220 -11.35 -6.94 -1.70
C VAL A 220 -12.23 -6.89 -2.93
N ARG A 221 -13.56 -6.82 -2.75
CA ARG A 221 -14.52 -6.77 -3.85
C ARG A 221 -14.37 -5.50 -4.69
N GLY A 222 -14.17 -4.36 -4.02
CA GLY A 222 -13.98 -3.08 -4.67
C GLY A 222 -12.70 -3.00 -5.51
N HIS A 223 -11.64 -3.69 -5.08
CA HIS A 223 -10.40 -3.84 -5.85
C HIS A 223 -10.58 -4.81 -7.02
N ALA A 224 -10.98 -6.06 -6.74
CA ALA A 224 -11.04 -7.14 -7.73
C ALA A 224 -12.03 -6.85 -8.88
N HIS A 225 -13.21 -6.32 -8.56
CA HIS A 225 -14.25 -6.02 -9.55
C HIS A 225 -14.27 -4.55 -9.99
N LYS A 226 -13.29 -3.75 -9.54
CA LYS A 226 -13.20 -2.32 -9.84
C LYS A 226 -14.52 -1.58 -9.61
N VAL A 227 -15.23 -1.92 -8.53
CA VAL A 227 -16.57 -1.37 -8.27
C VAL A 227 -16.49 0.16 -8.21
N PHE A 228 -17.35 0.85 -8.95
CA PHE A 228 -17.36 2.31 -9.06
C PHE A 228 -18.48 2.95 -8.25
N ALA A 229 -18.16 4.10 -7.66
CA ALA A 229 -19.11 5.05 -7.10
C ALA A 229 -18.91 6.43 -7.72
N HIS A 230 -20.00 7.20 -7.71
CA HIS A 230 -20.01 8.56 -8.21
C HIS A 230 -20.22 9.53 -7.05
N PHE A 231 -19.34 10.52 -6.96
CA PHE A 231 -19.42 11.58 -5.96
C PHE A 231 -19.23 12.93 -6.67
N HIS A 232 -20.09 13.90 -6.35
CA HIS A 232 -19.85 15.29 -6.71
C HIS A 232 -18.65 15.86 -5.94
N SER A 233 -17.98 16.87 -6.50
CA SER A 233 -16.79 17.49 -5.90
C SER A 233 -17.06 18.01 -4.48
N THR A 234 -18.19 18.68 -4.27
CA THR A 234 -18.66 19.15 -2.96
C THR A 234 -18.79 18.00 -1.95
N ARG A 235 -19.35 16.88 -2.40
CA ARG A 235 -19.52 15.68 -1.58
C ARG A 235 -18.18 15.03 -1.22
N ILE A 236 -17.22 15.01 -2.14
CA ILE A 236 -15.84 14.52 -1.85
C ILE A 236 -15.20 15.37 -0.73
N SER A 237 -15.38 16.69 -0.76
CA SER A 237 -14.88 17.58 0.30
C SER A 237 -15.53 17.29 1.66
N GLU A 238 -16.83 16.98 1.70
CA GLU A 238 -17.53 16.57 2.93
C GLU A 238 -17.04 15.23 3.48
N ILE A 239 -16.90 14.23 2.59
CA ILE A 239 -16.39 12.90 2.91
C ILE A 239 -15.03 13.02 3.59
N GLN A 240 -14.12 13.82 3.02
CA GLN A 240 -12.74 13.94 3.49
C GLN A 240 -12.56 14.84 4.71
N ARG A 241 -13.56 15.67 5.06
CA ARG A 241 -13.46 16.70 6.10
C ARG A 241 -13.02 16.14 7.46
N CYS A 242 -13.57 15.00 7.89
CA CYS A 242 -13.22 14.41 9.17
C CYS A 242 -11.85 13.71 9.17
N TRP A 243 -11.15 13.66 8.04
CA TRP A 243 -9.84 13.02 7.91
C TRP A 243 -8.67 14.02 7.88
N VAL A 244 -8.95 15.32 7.78
CA VAL A 244 -7.95 16.38 7.86
C VAL A 244 -7.81 16.75 9.32
N ASN A 245 -6.73 16.28 9.93
CA ASN A 245 -6.20 16.62 11.27
C ASN A 245 -4.90 15.84 11.43
#